data_AF-A0A1Q3JLC0-F1
#
_entry.id   AF-A0A1Q3JLC0-F1
#
_cell.length_a   1.000
_cell.length_b   1.000
_cell.length_c   1.000
_cell.angle_alpha   90.00
_cell.angle_beta   90.00
_cell.angle_gamma   90.00
#
_symmetry.space_group_name_H-M   'P 1'
#
loop_
_entity.id
_entity.type
_entity.pdbx_description
1 polymer ?
#
loop_
_entity_poly.entity_id
_entity_poly.type
_entity_poly.pdbx_seq_one_letter_code
_entity_poly.pdbx_strand_id
1 'polypeptide(L)'
;MPFVTLDSVSAVTPDGRPLFNNLSLAFGSERTGLVGRNGAGKSTLLRMIAGEQTPSAGAVSRAGTVGVLRQTHAPPAEVSLGDWMGLGEGLRRLERIEAGEGTEDDFTLADWTQPTRAETALADVGLSGFDLARPASGLSGGQATRAALAGLLVAAPDLILLDEPTNNLDAEARAMVVAVLKRWRGGAVVVSHDRALLEAMDRIVELSSLGAAVYGGGYALYAERKAAERQAAAHDLANAEREAGQAAREAQAARERQARRDAAGRRMAAKGDQPKVMLGTMAGWAEASGARGERIAERKAVATTAALTEARARVERDRPQTFDLPASGLPAGRQVLRFDKVGFGWPGQAPILRGVDFSLAGPERASVVGRNGAGKSTLLRLASGLLRPTEGEVTLSVRAALLDQRTDLLDESLSVLENFRRLNPNADGNAARAALARFAFRNVAADQLVA
;
A
#
# COMPACT_ATOMS: atom_id res chain seq x y z
N MET A 1 -23.03 6.05 17.94
CA MET A 1 -21.94 7.01 18.20
C MET A 1 -20.64 6.46 17.65
N PRO A 2 -19.69 7.29 17.20
CA PRO A 2 -18.38 6.81 16.76
C PRO A 2 -17.56 6.30 17.95
N PHE A 3 -16.83 5.20 17.76
CA PHE A 3 -15.87 4.68 18.74
C PHE A 3 -14.55 5.47 18.70
N VAL A 4 -14.16 5.96 17.52
CA VAL A 4 -12.97 6.80 17.35
C VAL A 4 -13.30 7.97 16.43
N THR A 5 -12.84 9.17 16.81
CA THR A 5 -12.92 10.38 16.00
C THR A 5 -11.54 11.00 15.83
N LEU A 6 -11.21 11.37 14.62
CA LEU A 6 -10.03 12.11 14.22
C LEU A 6 -10.46 13.53 13.88
N ASP A 7 -9.83 14.51 14.49
CA ASP A 7 -10.09 15.94 14.27
C ASP A 7 -8.82 16.63 13.76
N SER A 8 -8.85 17.06 12.50
CA SER A 8 -7.74 17.77 11.82
C SER A 8 -6.37 17.08 11.97
N VAL A 9 -6.35 15.75 12.01
CA VAL A 9 -5.15 14.97 12.30
C VAL A 9 -4.13 15.07 11.18
N SER A 10 -2.87 15.31 11.54
CA SER A 10 -1.75 15.35 10.61
C SER A 10 -0.63 14.42 11.06
N ALA A 11 0.11 13.89 10.08
CA ALA A 11 1.22 12.97 10.33
C ALA A 11 2.40 13.28 9.41
N VAL A 12 3.60 13.19 9.98
CA VAL A 12 4.87 13.26 9.26
C VAL A 12 5.65 11.96 9.53
N THR A 13 6.50 11.58 8.59
CA THR A 13 7.51 10.54 8.81
C THR A 13 8.61 11.04 9.74
N PRO A 14 9.44 10.15 10.31
CA PRO A 14 10.59 10.55 11.14
C PRO A 14 11.58 11.48 10.43
N ASP A 15 11.72 11.36 9.10
CA ASP A 15 12.52 12.25 8.24
C ASP A 15 11.82 13.57 7.86
N GLY A 16 10.65 13.86 8.45
CA GLY A 16 9.93 15.13 8.29
C GLY A 16 9.07 15.22 7.02
N ARG A 17 8.93 14.14 6.24
CA ARG A 17 8.07 14.11 5.06
C ARG A 17 6.59 14.02 5.50
N PRO A 18 5.69 14.89 5.01
CA PRO A 18 4.28 14.79 5.34
C PRO A 18 3.67 13.51 4.74
N LEU A 19 2.95 12.75 5.57
CA LEU A 19 2.16 11.59 5.16
C LEU A 19 0.76 12.03 4.74
N PHE A 20 0.06 12.74 5.63
CA PHE A 20 -1.26 13.31 5.40
C PHE A 20 -1.48 14.50 6.35
N ASN A 21 -2.36 15.42 5.97
CA ASN A 21 -2.65 16.65 6.70
C ASN A 21 -4.16 16.85 6.85
N ASN A 22 -4.57 17.47 7.96
CA ASN A 22 -5.94 17.90 8.23
C ASN A 22 -7.01 16.82 8.02
N LEU A 23 -6.74 15.60 8.48
CA LEU A 23 -7.62 14.45 8.32
C LEU A 23 -8.67 14.43 9.43
N SER A 24 -9.94 14.56 9.03
CA SER A 24 -11.09 14.48 9.93
C SER A 24 -11.98 13.30 9.53
N LEU A 25 -12.03 12.27 10.36
CA LEU A 25 -12.76 11.02 10.10
C LEU A 25 -13.38 10.49 11.40
N ALA A 26 -14.51 9.80 11.29
CA ALA A 26 -15.13 9.12 12.42
C ALA A 26 -15.36 7.65 12.09
N PHE A 27 -15.00 6.75 13.01
CA PHE A 27 -15.16 5.30 12.90
C PHE A 27 -16.18 4.82 13.93
N GLY A 28 -17.30 4.30 13.45
CA GLY A 28 -18.35 3.68 14.28
C GLY A 28 -18.37 2.17 14.12
N SER A 29 -19.58 1.58 14.18
CA SER A 29 -19.82 0.14 14.00
C SER A 29 -19.74 -0.34 12.54
N GLU A 30 -19.43 0.55 11.60
CA GLU A 30 -19.29 0.21 10.18
C GLU A 30 -17.97 -0.53 9.92
N ARG A 31 -17.97 -1.43 8.94
CA ARG A 31 -16.76 -2.05 8.40
C ARG A 31 -16.17 -1.12 7.34
N THR A 32 -15.04 -0.52 7.68
CA THR A 32 -14.34 0.46 6.85
C THR A 32 -13.10 -0.17 6.23
N GLY A 33 -13.05 -0.25 4.89
CA GLY A 33 -11.82 -0.56 4.19
C GLY A 33 -10.94 0.69 4.08
N LEU A 34 -9.68 0.61 4.48
CA LEU A 34 -8.71 1.69 4.36
C LEU A 34 -7.75 1.40 3.20
N VAL A 35 -7.93 2.11 2.10
CA VAL A 35 -7.12 1.96 0.89
C VAL A 35 -6.24 3.19 0.68
N GLY A 36 -5.21 3.04 -0.14
CA GLY A 36 -4.26 4.12 -0.43
C GLY A 36 -2.92 3.56 -0.84
N ARG A 37 -2.07 4.43 -1.39
CA ARG A 37 -0.75 4.01 -1.88
C ARG A 37 0.16 3.55 -0.74
N ASN A 38 1.19 2.79 -1.10
CA ASN A 38 2.27 2.48 -0.16
C ASN A 38 2.98 3.77 0.23
N GLY A 39 3.19 3.96 1.53
CA GLY A 39 3.71 5.21 2.09
C GLY A 39 2.68 6.34 2.22
N ALA A 40 1.38 6.12 1.96
CA ALA A 40 0.33 7.10 2.25
C ALA A 40 0.03 7.27 3.75
N GLY A 41 0.64 6.45 4.62
CA GLY A 41 0.48 6.53 6.06
C GLY A 41 -0.64 5.66 6.66
N LYS A 42 -1.17 4.66 5.94
CA LYS A 42 -2.22 3.74 6.43
C LYS A 42 -1.89 3.10 7.79
N SER A 43 -0.73 2.44 7.90
CA SER A 43 -0.30 1.82 9.16
C SER A 43 -0.02 2.86 10.26
N THR A 44 0.54 4.03 9.88
CA THR A 44 0.70 5.17 10.81
C THR A 44 -0.66 5.64 11.36
N LEU A 45 -1.68 5.73 10.52
CA LEU A 45 -3.04 6.08 10.94
C LEU A 45 -3.60 5.03 11.90
N LEU A 46 -3.40 3.73 11.64
CA LEU A 46 -3.82 2.67 12.57
C LEU A 46 -3.08 2.72 13.91
N ARG A 47 -1.79 3.09 13.95
CA ARG A 47 -1.04 3.33 15.20
C ARG A 47 -1.59 4.52 15.97
N MET A 48 -1.93 5.60 15.26
CA MET A 48 -2.60 6.75 15.86
C MET A 48 -3.98 6.38 16.39
N ILE A 49 -4.78 5.58 15.69
CA ILE A 49 -6.09 5.11 16.18
C ILE A 49 -5.92 4.18 17.39
N ALA A 50 -4.88 3.35 17.43
CA ALA A 50 -4.59 2.46 18.55
C ALA A 50 -4.04 3.19 19.80
N GLY A 51 -3.52 4.41 19.66
CA GLY A 51 -2.89 5.15 20.77
C GLY A 51 -1.40 4.89 20.94
N GLU A 52 -0.79 4.18 20.00
CA GLU A 52 0.65 3.87 20.00
C GLU A 52 1.50 5.02 19.44
N GLN A 53 0.88 5.96 18.72
CA GLN A 53 1.57 7.10 18.11
C GLN A 53 0.73 8.37 18.25
N THR A 54 1.36 9.46 18.66
CA THR A 54 0.72 10.79 18.71
C THR A 54 0.74 11.45 17.33
N PRO A 55 -0.32 12.18 16.96
CA PRO A 55 -0.34 12.96 15.74
C PRO A 55 0.58 14.19 15.85
N SER A 56 1.08 14.69 14.71
CA SER A 56 1.90 15.92 14.72
C SER A 56 1.07 17.18 14.88
N ALA A 57 -0.21 17.13 14.49
CA ALA A 57 -1.22 18.14 14.74
C ALA A 57 -2.61 17.48 14.76
N GLY A 58 -3.60 18.16 15.38
CA GLY A 58 -4.95 17.63 15.57
C GLY A 58 -5.06 16.67 16.76
N ALA A 59 -6.22 16.03 16.91
CA ALA A 59 -6.53 15.17 18.04
C ALA A 59 -7.21 13.85 17.63
N VAL A 60 -6.96 12.80 18.43
CA VAL A 60 -7.62 11.50 18.31
C VAL A 60 -8.41 11.24 19.59
N SER A 61 -9.74 11.19 19.48
CA SER A 61 -10.63 10.88 20.59
C SER A 61 -11.14 9.44 20.47
N ARG A 62 -11.08 8.69 21.57
CA ARG A 62 -11.55 7.30 21.65
C ARG A 62 -12.63 7.20 22.72
N ALA A 63 -13.79 6.67 22.34
CA ALA A 63 -14.92 6.44 23.23
C ALA A 63 -15.17 4.95 23.51
N GLY A 64 -14.52 4.05 22.77
CA GLY A 64 -14.63 2.60 22.95
C GLY A 64 -13.27 1.90 22.99
N THR A 65 -13.31 0.60 23.27
CA THR A 65 -12.15 -0.30 23.27
C THR A 65 -11.68 -0.60 21.84
N VAL A 66 -10.37 -0.64 21.65
CA VAL A 66 -9.75 -0.87 20.33
C VAL A 66 -8.85 -2.09 20.40
N GLY A 67 -9.13 -3.09 19.57
CA GLY A 67 -8.25 -4.23 19.35
C GLY A 67 -7.50 -4.12 18.04
N VAL A 68 -6.29 -4.67 17.98
CA VAL A 68 -5.39 -4.48 16.85
C VAL A 68 -4.81 -5.80 16.41
N LEU A 69 -4.89 -6.08 15.11
CA LEU A 69 -4.10 -7.08 14.42
C LEU A 69 -3.12 -6.35 13.50
N ARG A 70 -1.85 -6.34 13.89
CA ARG A 70 -0.77 -5.80 13.06
C ARG A 70 -0.33 -6.83 12.02
N GLN A 71 0.34 -6.35 10.98
CA GLN A 71 1.05 -7.21 10.03
C GLN A 71 1.97 -8.15 10.82
N THR A 72 1.65 -9.43 10.76
CA THR A 72 2.14 -10.43 11.70
C THR A 72 3.56 -10.87 11.34
N HIS A 73 4.51 -10.65 12.25
CA HIS A 73 5.83 -11.32 12.24
C HIS A 73 5.69 -12.75 12.79
N ALA A 74 6.69 -13.61 12.56
CA ALA A 74 6.70 -14.94 13.17
C ALA A 74 6.57 -14.81 14.71
N PRO A 75 5.73 -15.63 15.37
CA PRO A 75 5.61 -15.59 16.82
C PRO A 75 6.96 -15.85 17.49
N PRO A 76 7.30 -15.14 18.58
CA PRO A 76 8.53 -15.39 19.31
C PRO A 76 8.62 -16.84 19.82
N ALA A 77 9.84 -17.37 19.96
CA ALA A 77 10.09 -18.76 20.30
C ALA A 77 9.39 -19.22 21.60
N GLU A 78 9.35 -18.34 22.60
CA GLU A 78 8.94 -18.62 23.98
C GLU A 78 7.48 -18.27 24.28
N VAL A 79 6.72 -17.77 23.30
CA VAL A 79 5.35 -17.32 23.51
C VAL A 79 4.37 -18.47 23.30
N SER A 80 3.46 -18.68 24.25
CA SER A 80 2.37 -19.65 24.14
C SER A 80 1.31 -19.18 23.14
N LEU A 81 0.49 -20.09 22.61
CA LEU A 81 -0.65 -19.72 21.77
C LEU A 81 -1.63 -18.81 22.53
N GLY A 82 -1.90 -19.09 23.80
CA GLY A 82 -2.75 -18.25 24.65
C GLY A 82 -2.21 -16.83 24.82
N ASP A 83 -0.91 -16.68 25.09
CA ASP A 83 -0.27 -15.36 25.17
C ASP A 83 -0.29 -14.64 23.82
N TRP A 84 -0.03 -15.35 22.72
CA TRP A 84 -0.11 -14.81 21.36
C TRP A 84 -1.50 -14.28 21.00
N MET A 85 -2.54 -14.94 21.51
CA MET A 85 -3.94 -14.52 21.38
C MET A 85 -4.31 -13.37 22.35
N GLY A 86 -3.41 -12.93 23.22
CA GLY A 86 -3.67 -11.93 24.24
C GLY A 86 -4.49 -12.46 25.43
N LEU A 87 -4.58 -13.78 25.60
CA LEU A 87 -5.38 -14.44 26.65
C LEU A 87 -4.55 -14.87 27.86
N GLY A 88 -3.22 -14.86 27.75
CA GLY A 88 -2.33 -15.49 28.73
C GLY A 88 -2.51 -15.04 30.18
N GLU A 89 -2.76 -13.76 30.45
CA GLU A 89 -2.99 -13.32 31.83
C GLU A 89 -4.32 -13.81 32.40
N GLY A 90 -5.38 -13.88 31.58
CA GLY A 90 -6.65 -14.45 32.00
C GLY A 90 -6.54 -15.95 32.28
N LEU A 91 -5.79 -16.67 31.45
CA LEU A 91 -5.54 -18.10 31.64
C LEU A 91 -4.70 -18.37 32.90
N ARG A 92 -3.57 -17.66 33.09
CA ARG A 92 -2.73 -17.78 34.30
C ARG A 92 -3.50 -17.40 35.57
N ARG A 93 -4.42 -16.44 35.49
CA ARG A 93 -5.31 -16.10 36.62
C ARG A 93 -6.19 -17.28 37.02
N LEU A 94 -6.79 -17.97 36.05
CA LEU A 94 -7.60 -19.16 36.32
C LEU A 94 -6.74 -20.29 36.89
N GLU A 95 -5.54 -20.52 36.34
CA GLU A 95 -4.59 -21.51 36.85
C GLU A 95 -4.20 -21.24 38.32
N ARG A 96 -3.91 -19.98 38.68
CA ARG A 96 -3.63 -19.59 40.09
C ARG A 96 -4.80 -19.92 41.00
N ILE A 97 -6.03 -19.62 40.58
CA ILE A 97 -7.23 -19.90 41.36
C ILE A 97 -7.41 -21.41 41.56
N GLU A 98 -7.29 -22.20 40.49
CA GLU A 98 -7.43 -23.66 40.52
C GLU A 98 -6.34 -24.35 41.36
N ALA A 99 -5.13 -23.78 41.39
CA ALA A 99 -4.03 -24.24 42.25
C ALA A 99 -4.19 -23.85 43.73
N GLY A 100 -5.19 -23.02 44.07
CA GLY A 100 -5.37 -22.50 45.43
C GLY A 100 -4.43 -21.33 45.79
N GLU A 101 -3.77 -20.75 44.79
CA GLU A 101 -2.84 -19.61 44.92
C GLU A 101 -3.50 -18.28 44.50
N GLY A 102 -4.80 -18.29 44.22
CA GLY A 102 -5.54 -17.13 43.74
C GLY A 102 -5.67 -16.01 44.78
N THR A 103 -5.46 -14.77 44.34
CA THR A 103 -5.68 -13.56 45.14
C THR A 103 -7.13 -13.07 45.05
N GLU A 104 -7.55 -12.15 45.94
CA GLU A 104 -8.90 -11.54 45.87
C GLU A 104 -9.15 -10.83 44.53
N ASP A 105 -8.12 -10.17 43.98
CA ASP A 105 -8.16 -9.55 42.66
C ASP A 105 -8.34 -10.60 41.54
N ASP A 106 -7.70 -11.77 41.68
CA ASP A 106 -7.86 -12.86 40.71
C ASP A 106 -9.32 -13.35 40.66
N PHE A 107 -9.95 -13.58 41.82
CA PHE A 107 -11.37 -13.97 41.84
C PHE A 107 -12.29 -12.87 41.29
N THR A 108 -11.98 -11.61 41.54
CA THR A 108 -12.78 -10.46 41.08
C THR A 108 -12.72 -10.29 39.57
N LEU A 109 -11.54 -10.50 38.97
CA LEU A 109 -11.30 -10.28 37.55
C LEU A 109 -11.35 -11.58 36.71
N ALA A 110 -11.63 -12.74 37.31
CA ALA A 110 -11.67 -14.02 36.61
C ALA A 110 -12.82 -14.10 35.59
N ASP A 111 -12.46 -14.36 34.32
CA ASP A 111 -13.41 -14.75 33.29
C ASP A 111 -13.37 -16.26 33.08
N TRP A 112 -14.18 -16.99 33.84
CA TRP A 112 -14.32 -18.45 33.74
C TRP A 112 -14.79 -18.94 32.36
N THR A 113 -15.36 -18.05 31.54
CA THR A 113 -15.83 -18.39 30.19
C THR A 113 -14.73 -18.26 29.13
N GLN A 114 -13.59 -17.64 29.47
CA GLN A 114 -12.51 -17.35 28.54
C GLN A 114 -11.98 -18.61 27.81
N PRO A 115 -11.72 -19.77 28.48
CA PRO A 115 -11.23 -20.97 27.79
C PRO A 115 -12.21 -21.49 26.74
N THR A 116 -13.50 -21.60 27.07
CA THR A 116 -14.54 -22.07 26.14
C THR A 116 -14.73 -21.12 24.94
N ARG A 117 -14.65 -19.81 25.20
CA ARG A 117 -14.69 -18.79 24.13
C ARG A 117 -13.46 -18.88 23.23
N ALA A 118 -12.29 -19.18 23.77
CA ALA A 118 -11.06 -19.37 23.01
C ALA A 118 -11.12 -20.59 22.11
N GLU A 119 -11.64 -21.73 22.59
CA GLU A 119 -11.86 -22.92 21.75
C GLU A 119 -12.82 -22.63 20.58
N THR A 120 -13.92 -21.94 20.87
CA THR A 120 -14.90 -21.54 19.85
C THR A 120 -14.27 -20.61 18.81
N ALA A 121 -13.51 -19.60 19.27
CA ALA A 121 -12.83 -18.65 18.38
C ALA A 121 -11.76 -19.33 17.52
N LEU A 122 -10.99 -20.29 18.07
CA LEU A 122 -10.04 -21.10 17.31
C LEU A 122 -10.74 -21.94 16.25
N ALA A 123 -11.90 -22.52 16.55
CA ALA A 123 -12.69 -23.24 15.57
C ALA A 123 -13.21 -22.33 14.45
N ASP A 124 -13.71 -21.14 14.78
CA ASP A 124 -14.18 -20.15 13.80
C ASP A 124 -13.08 -19.71 12.81
N VAL A 125 -11.81 -19.74 13.24
CA VAL A 125 -10.66 -19.43 12.37
C VAL A 125 -9.99 -20.67 11.78
N GLY A 126 -10.58 -21.87 11.92
CA GLY A 126 -10.05 -23.12 11.34
C GLY A 126 -8.76 -23.61 12.00
N LEU A 127 -8.64 -23.44 13.31
CA LEU A 127 -7.55 -23.92 14.18
C LEU A 127 -8.11 -24.81 15.31
N SER A 128 -9.21 -25.52 15.07
CA SER A 128 -9.81 -26.44 16.03
C SER A 128 -8.80 -27.44 16.59
N GLY A 129 -8.86 -27.68 17.90
CA GLY A 129 -8.00 -28.65 18.59
C GLY A 129 -6.57 -28.16 18.88
N PHE A 130 -6.27 -26.88 18.66
CA PHE A 130 -5.00 -26.30 19.09
C PHE A 130 -5.04 -26.01 20.58
N ASP A 131 -4.11 -26.60 21.33
CA ASP A 131 -3.90 -26.32 22.75
C ASP A 131 -3.36 -24.90 22.96
N LEU A 132 -3.93 -24.13 23.89
CA LEU A 132 -3.49 -22.78 24.24
C LEU A 132 -2.09 -22.75 24.87
N ALA A 133 -1.66 -23.83 25.52
CA ALA A 133 -0.34 -23.95 26.12
C ALA A 133 0.79 -24.24 25.10
N ARG A 134 0.44 -24.59 23.85
CA ARG A 134 1.46 -24.92 22.84
C ARG A 134 2.36 -23.71 22.51
N PRO A 135 3.62 -23.93 22.09
CA PRO A 135 4.44 -22.86 21.54
C PRO A 135 3.85 -22.28 20.24
N ALA A 136 3.72 -20.96 20.18
CA ALA A 136 3.23 -20.23 19.01
C ALA A 136 4.27 -20.22 17.86
N SER A 137 5.54 -20.41 18.17
CA SER A 137 6.64 -20.48 17.20
C SER A 137 6.50 -21.62 16.19
N GLY A 138 5.73 -22.67 16.52
CA GLY A 138 5.40 -23.76 15.60
C GLY A 138 4.29 -23.43 14.59
N LEU A 139 3.71 -22.23 14.63
CA LEU A 139 2.65 -21.82 13.71
C LEU A 139 3.25 -21.32 12.39
N SER A 140 2.64 -21.71 11.26
CA SER A 140 2.87 -21.00 10.00
C SER A 140 2.36 -19.55 10.10
N GLY A 141 2.90 -18.64 9.29
CA GLY A 141 2.48 -17.22 9.33
C GLY A 141 0.96 -17.05 9.19
N GLY A 142 0.32 -17.82 8.31
CA GLY A 142 -1.13 -17.80 8.17
C GLY A 142 -1.91 -18.44 9.34
N GLN A 143 -1.31 -19.36 10.11
CA GLN A 143 -1.91 -19.84 11.37
C GLN A 143 -1.74 -18.79 12.49
N ALA A 144 -0.58 -18.12 12.55
CA ALA A 144 -0.33 -17.07 13.53
C ALA A 144 -1.30 -15.89 13.38
N THR A 145 -1.54 -15.41 12.16
CA THR A 145 -2.53 -14.36 11.87
C THR A 145 -3.95 -14.78 12.25
N ARG A 146 -4.33 -16.03 11.95
CA ARG A 146 -5.64 -16.58 12.33
C ARG A 146 -5.81 -16.71 13.84
N ALA A 147 -4.78 -17.16 14.55
CA ALA A 147 -4.77 -17.19 16.01
C ALA A 147 -4.93 -15.80 16.62
N ALA A 148 -4.17 -14.80 16.13
CA ALA A 148 -4.31 -13.42 16.58
C ALA A 148 -5.73 -12.87 16.35
N LEU A 149 -6.34 -13.20 15.20
CA LEU A 149 -7.73 -12.86 14.92
C LEU A 149 -8.70 -13.54 15.91
N ALA A 150 -8.49 -14.81 16.24
CA ALA A 150 -9.28 -15.50 17.28
C ALA A 150 -9.15 -14.82 18.65
N GLY A 151 -7.95 -14.36 19.01
CA GLY A 151 -7.74 -13.53 20.20
C GLY A 151 -8.62 -12.29 20.24
N LEU A 152 -8.74 -11.56 19.12
CA LEU A 152 -9.65 -10.42 19.00
C LEU A 152 -11.13 -10.80 19.13
N LEU A 153 -11.53 -11.97 18.63
CA LEU A 153 -12.91 -12.46 18.80
C LEU A 153 -13.24 -12.74 20.26
N VAL A 154 -12.28 -13.25 21.04
CA VAL A 154 -12.42 -13.46 22.48
C VAL A 154 -12.37 -12.14 23.24
N ALA A 155 -11.48 -11.21 22.90
CA ALA A 155 -11.42 -9.91 23.54
C ALA A 155 -12.68 -9.06 23.27
N ALA A 156 -13.32 -9.27 22.11
CA ALA A 156 -14.55 -8.60 21.67
C ALA A 156 -14.54 -7.06 21.84
N PRO A 157 -13.50 -6.33 21.37
CA PRO A 157 -13.45 -4.88 21.47
C PRO A 157 -14.56 -4.19 20.66
N ASP A 158 -14.82 -2.92 20.92
CA ASP A 158 -15.80 -2.11 20.18
C ASP A 158 -15.35 -1.86 18.73
N LEU A 159 -14.03 -1.72 18.50
CA LEU A 159 -13.42 -1.47 17.20
C LEU A 159 -12.20 -2.39 16.99
N ILE A 160 -12.14 -3.10 15.87
CA ILE A 160 -10.94 -3.84 15.45
C ILE A 160 -10.19 -3.09 14.33
N LEU A 161 -8.86 -3.05 14.43
CA LEU A 161 -7.96 -2.55 13.39
C LEU A 161 -7.18 -3.72 12.81
N LEU A 162 -7.32 -3.98 11.51
CA LEU A 162 -6.62 -5.07 10.83
C LEU A 162 -5.68 -4.50 9.78
N ASP A 163 -4.37 -4.73 9.94
CA ASP A 163 -3.35 -4.31 8.97
C ASP A 163 -2.89 -5.50 8.12
N GLU A 164 -3.35 -5.54 6.86
CA GLU A 164 -3.11 -6.61 5.88
C GLU A 164 -3.41 -8.03 6.41
N PRO A 165 -4.63 -8.30 6.93
CA PRO A 165 -4.96 -9.57 7.60
C PRO A 165 -4.98 -10.78 6.66
N THR A 166 -5.00 -10.57 5.35
CA THR A 166 -5.03 -11.62 4.33
C THR A 166 -3.66 -11.94 3.75
N ASN A 167 -2.61 -11.24 4.21
CA ASN A 167 -1.26 -11.50 3.74
C ASN A 167 -0.83 -12.91 4.19
N ASN A 168 -0.06 -13.60 3.36
CA ASN A 168 0.34 -15.00 3.58
C ASN A 168 -0.82 -16.01 3.76
N LEU A 169 -2.09 -15.64 3.50
CA LEU A 169 -3.24 -16.56 3.53
C LEU A 169 -3.54 -17.12 2.14
N ASP A 170 -3.93 -18.40 2.10
CA ASP A 170 -4.51 -19.02 0.92
C ASP A 170 -6.00 -18.63 0.74
N ALA A 171 -6.61 -19.04 -0.37
CA ALA A 171 -7.97 -18.61 -0.73
C ALA A 171 -9.02 -19.00 0.32
N GLU A 172 -8.89 -20.18 0.93
CA GLU A 172 -9.82 -20.66 1.95
C GLU A 172 -9.68 -19.86 3.25
N ALA A 173 -8.44 -19.63 3.71
CA ALA A 173 -8.19 -18.81 4.89
C ALA A 173 -8.64 -17.35 4.68
N ARG A 174 -8.49 -16.79 3.48
CA ARG A 174 -9.03 -15.45 3.13
C ARG A 174 -10.55 -15.41 3.21
N ALA A 175 -11.23 -16.42 2.64
CA ALA A 175 -12.69 -16.52 2.70
C ALA A 175 -13.19 -16.63 4.15
N MET A 176 -12.46 -17.34 5.01
CA MET A 176 -12.74 -17.39 6.45
C MET A 176 -12.66 -15.99 7.09
N VAL A 177 -11.59 -15.22 6.83
CA VAL A 177 -11.45 -13.85 7.38
C VAL A 177 -12.63 -12.97 6.97
N VAL A 178 -13.07 -13.07 5.71
CA VAL A 178 -14.28 -12.38 5.23
C VAL A 178 -15.52 -12.82 6.01
N ALA A 179 -15.71 -14.12 6.23
CA ALA A 179 -16.85 -14.65 6.97
C ALA A 179 -16.86 -14.21 8.44
N VAL A 180 -15.68 -14.13 9.09
CA VAL A 180 -15.54 -13.59 10.44
C VAL A 180 -15.91 -12.11 10.48
N LEU A 181 -15.38 -11.30 9.56
CA LEU A 181 -15.69 -9.86 9.48
C LEU A 181 -17.17 -9.59 9.17
N LYS A 182 -17.85 -10.46 8.43
CA LYS A 182 -19.30 -10.35 8.19
C LYS A 182 -20.14 -10.61 9.43
N ARG A 183 -19.65 -11.42 10.37
CA ARG A 183 -20.34 -11.76 11.63
C ARG A 183 -20.00 -10.82 12.78
N TRP A 184 -18.91 -10.06 12.64
CA TRP A 184 -18.46 -9.08 13.61
C TRP A 184 -19.52 -7.99 13.84
N ARG A 185 -19.86 -7.75 15.11
CA ARG A 185 -20.92 -6.79 15.50
C ARG A 185 -20.38 -5.43 15.93
N GLY A 186 -19.06 -5.32 16.14
CA GLY A 186 -18.38 -4.04 16.40
C GLY A 186 -17.99 -3.31 15.10
N GLY A 187 -17.26 -2.22 15.25
CA GLY A 187 -16.62 -1.53 14.12
C GLY A 187 -15.39 -2.28 13.62
N ALA A 188 -15.04 -2.12 12.35
CA ALA A 188 -13.79 -2.63 11.81
C ALA A 188 -13.11 -1.61 10.90
N VAL A 189 -11.79 -1.43 11.03
CA VAL A 189 -10.96 -0.71 10.05
C VAL A 189 -9.96 -1.69 9.48
N VAL A 190 -10.07 -1.97 8.19
CA VAL A 190 -9.30 -3.01 7.51
C VAL A 190 -8.43 -2.37 6.44
N VAL A 191 -7.12 -2.38 6.64
CA VAL A 191 -6.14 -2.08 5.58
C VAL A 191 -5.91 -3.36 4.80
N SER A 192 -6.21 -3.34 3.52
CA SER A 192 -5.95 -4.49 2.64
C SER A 192 -5.83 -4.08 1.19
N HIS A 193 -5.06 -4.84 0.44
CA HIS A 193 -5.10 -4.83 -1.03
C HIS A 193 -5.97 -5.94 -1.63
N ASP A 194 -6.60 -6.78 -0.81
CA ASP A 194 -7.48 -7.86 -1.26
C ASP A 194 -8.87 -7.32 -1.61
N ARG A 195 -9.16 -7.30 -2.92
CA ARG A 195 -10.42 -6.78 -3.45
C ARG A 195 -11.64 -7.56 -2.95
N ALA A 196 -11.51 -8.88 -2.73
CA ALA A 196 -12.61 -9.70 -2.25
C ALA A 196 -12.94 -9.40 -0.79
N LEU A 197 -11.91 -9.08 0.01
CA LEU A 197 -12.09 -8.61 1.39
C LEU A 197 -12.75 -7.23 1.43
N LEU A 198 -12.24 -6.30 0.63
CA LEU A 198 -12.74 -4.92 0.56
C LEU A 198 -14.18 -4.85 0.01
N GLU A 199 -14.60 -5.82 -0.80
CA GLU A 199 -15.98 -5.92 -1.27
C GLU A 199 -16.98 -6.17 -0.13
N ALA A 200 -16.56 -6.78 0.97
CA ALA A 200 -17.41 -7.02 2.14
C ALA A 200 -17.53 -5.82 3.09
N MET A 201 -16.90 -4.69 2.77
CA MET A 201 -16.92 -3.47 3.58
C MET A 201 -18.20 -2.64 3.34
N ASP A 202 -18.62 -1.91 4.36
CA ASP A 202 -19.76 -0.98 4.27
C ASP A 202 -19.36 0.34 3.59
N ARG A 203 -18.07 0.71 3.71
CA ARG A 203 -17.49 1.89 3.09
C ARG A 203 -15.98 1.73 2.89
N ILE A 204 -15.44 2.50 1.96
CA ILE A 204 -14.00 2.61 1.68
C ILE A 204 -13.53 4.03 2.00
N VAL A 205 -12.45 4.14 2.78
CA VAL A 205 -11.70 5.37 2.99
C VAL A 205 -10.42 5.28 2.19
N GLU A 206 -10.21 6.21 1.27
CA GLU A 206 -8.98 6.33 0.50
C GLU A 206 -8.08 7.40 1.10
N LEU A 207 -6.82 7.04 1.41
CA LEU A 207 -5.75 7.99 1.70
C LEU A 207 -4.90 8.24 0.46
N SER A 208 -4.90 9.48 0.00
CA SER A 208 -4.16 9.92 -1.18
C SER A 208 -3.36 11.20 -0.89
N SER A 209 -2.61 11.68 -1.89
CA SER A 209 -1.94 12.99 -1.82
C SER A 209 -2.92 14.17 -1.75
N LEU A 210 -4.20 13.94 -2.05
CA LEU A 210 -5.26 14.95 -1.99
C LEU A 210 -5.95 15.02 -0.62
N GLY A 211 -5.62 14.10 0.28
CA GLY A 211 -6.28 13.93 1.58
C GLY A 211 -7.04 12.60 1.67
N ALA A 212 -8.01 12.56 2.59
CA ALA A 212 -8.88 11.41 2.80
C ALA A 212 -10.23 11.60 2.10
N ALA A 213 -10.66 10.59 1.35
CA ALA A 213 -11.99 10.56 0.73
C ALA A 213 -12.77 9.33 1.22
N VAL A 214 -14.08 9.49 1.41
CA VAL A 214 -14.97 8.42 1.90
C VAL A 214 -15.96 8.06 0.82
N TYR A 215 -16.03 6.76 0.51
CA TYR A 215 -16.94 6.19 -0.48
C TYR A 215 -17.82 5.16 0.20
N GLY A 216 -19.14 5.28 0.07
CA GLY A 216 -20.05 4.24 0.55
C GLY A 216 -20.01 3.00 -0.34
N GLY A 217 -20.20 1.83 0.26
CA GLY A 217 -20.20 0.53 -0.40
C GLY A 217 -18.83 -0.14 -0.47
N GLY A 218 -18.81 -1.32 -1.09
CA GLY A 218 -17.62 -2.15 -1.27
C GLY A 218 -16.65 -1.63 -2.33
N TYR A 219 -15.62 -2.43 -2.61
CA TYR A 219 -14.53 -2.08 -3.52
C TYR A 219 -14.99 -1.78 -4.95
N ALA A 220 -15.96 -2.52 -5.49
CA ALA A 220 -16.43 -2.32 -6.85
C ALA A 220 -16.99 -0.90 -7.07
N LEU A 221 -17.84 -0.44 -6.15
CA LEU A 221 -18.44 0.91 -6.22
C LEU A 221 -17.39 2.00 -6.01
N TYR A 222 -16.45 1.79 -5.08
CA TYR A 222 -15.29 2.66 -4.91
C TYR A 222 -14.47 2.78 -6.21
N ALA A 223 -14.13 1.65 -6.84
CA ALA A 223 -13.30 1.61 -8.03
C ALA A 223 -13.96 2.30 -9.22
N GLU A 224 -15.28 2.12 -9.40
CA GLU A 224 -16.06 2.82 -10.43
C GLU A 224 -16.06 4.34 -10.21
N ARG A 225 -16.41 4.79 -9.00
CA ARG A 225 -16.42 6.23 -8.67
C ARG A 225 -15.04 6.86 -8.84
N LYS A 226 -14.00 6.19 -8.34
CA LYS A 226 -12.63 6.65 -8.45
C LYS A 226 -12.17 6.74 -9.91
N ALA A 227 -12.56 5.79 -10.75
CA ALA A 227 -12.25 5.84 -12.18
C ALA A 227 -12.92 7.03 -12.87
N ALA A 228 -14.21 7.28 -12.57
CA ALA A 228 -14.94 8.43 -13.10
C ALA A 228 -14.33 9.77 -12.65
N GLU A 229 -13.98 9.91 -11.37
CA GLU A 229 -13.30 11.10 -10.83
C GLU A 229 -11.93 11.33 -11.49
N ARG A 230 -11.13 10.27 -11.64
CA ARG A 230 -9.83 10.34 -12.33
C ARG A 230 -9.99 10.75 -13.79
N GLN A 231 -10.98 10.21 -14.49
CA GLN A 231 -11.27 10.55 -15.88
C GLN A 231 -11.72 12.01 -16.02
N ALA A 232 -12.60 12.48 -15.13
CA ALA A 232 -13.05 13.87 -15.10
C ALA A 232 -11.88 14.83 -14.82
N ALA A 233 -11.07 14.54 -13.79
CA ALA A 233 -9.90 15.36 -13.47
C ALA A 233 -8.87 15.39 -14.61
N ALA A 234 -8.64 14.27 -15.29
CA ALA A 234 -7.76 14.20 -16.46
C ALA A 234 -8.31 15.02 -17.64
N HIS A 235 -9.62 14.96 -17.88
CA HIS A 235 -10.28 15.75 -18.91
C HIS A 235 -10.22 17.25 -18.61
N ASP A 236 -10.50 17.66 -17.37
CA ASP A 236 -10.42 19.04 -16.91
C ASP A 236 -8.99 19.59 -17.03
N LEU A 237 -7.99 18.79 -16.66
CA LEU A 237 -6.58 19.14 -16.85
C LEU A 237 -6.26 19.34 -18.33
N ALA A 238 -6.66 18.41 -19.20
CA ALA A 238 -6.43 18.52 -20.64
C ALA A 238 -7.10 19.77 -21.24
N ASN A 239 -8.31 20.12 -20.78
CA ASN A 239 -9.00 21.35 -21.17
C ASN A 239 -8.22 22.59 -20.72
N ALA A 240 -7.85 22.65 -19.45
CA ALA A 240 -7.12 23.78 -18.89
C ALA A 240 -5.75 23.97 -19.57
N GLU A 241 -5.06 22.89 -19.93
CA GLU A 241 -3.80 22.94 -20.69
C GLU A 241 -4.00 23.50 -22.11
N ARG A 242 -5.07 23.09 -22.80
CA ARG A 242 -5.41 23.63 -24.12
C ARG A 242 -5.74 25.12 -24.04
N GLU A 243 -6.58 25.53 -23.08
CA GLU A 243 -6.99 26.92 -22.89
C GLU A 243 -5.81 27.82 -22.51
N ALA A 244 -4.98 27.38 -21.56
CA ALA A 244 -3.77 28.11 -21.18
C ALA A 244 -2.79 28.24 -22.36
N GLY A 245 -2.60 27.16 -23.13
CA GLY A 245 -1.77 27.18 -24.33
C GLY A 245 -2.32 28.09 -25.44
N GLN A 246 -3.65 28.17 -25.59
CA GLN A 246 -4.28 29.10 -26.53
C GLN A 246 -4.16 30.54 -26.06
N ALA A 247 -4.46 30.84 -24.79
CA ALA A 247 -4.33 32.17 -24.21
C ALA A 247 -2.89 32.70 -24.30
N ALA A 248 -1.89 31.85 -24.04
CA ALA A 248 -0.48 32.20 -24.18
C ALA A 248 -0.12 32.57 -25.63
N ARG A 249 -0.61 31.80 -26.62
CA ARG A 249 -0.42 32.09 -28.05
C ARG A 249 -1.11 33.37 -28.49
N GLU A 250 -2.34 33.62 -28.03
CA GLU A 250 -3.08 34.85 -28.31
C GLU A 250 -2.40 36.08 -27.71
N ALA A 251 -1.90 35.99 -26.48
CA ALA A 251 -1.15 37.05 -25.82
C ALA A 251 0.17 37.36 -26.55
N GLN A 252 0.92 36.31 -26.94
CA GLN A 252 2.14 36.47 -27.74
C GLN A 252 1.84 37.15 -29.08
N ALA A 253 0.83 36.67 -29.80
CA ALA A 253 0.44 37.26 -31.09
C ALA A 253 -0.07 38.70 -30.94
N ALA A 254 -0.73 39.05 -29.84
CA ALA A 254 -1.15 40.42 -29.55
C ALA A 254 0.06 41.35 -29.34
N ARG A 255 1.06 40.91 -28.55
CA ARG A 255 2.33 41.64 -28.35
C ARG A 255 3.09 41.85 -29.66
N GLU A 256 3.20 40.81 -30.49
CA GLU A 256 3.85 40.91 -31.79
C GLU A 256 3.13 41.88 -32.74
N ARG A 257 1.79 41.86 -32.76
CA ARG A 257 0.99 42.81 -33.55
C ARG A 257 1.19 44.25 -33.06
N GLN A 258 1.21 44.47 -31.76
CA GLN A 258 1.47 45.79 -31.19
C GLN A 258 2.87 46.29 -31.56
N ALA A 259 3.90 45.45 -31.36
CA ALA A 259 5.28 45.78 -31.72
C ALA A 259 5.44 46.13 -33.21
N ARG A 260 4.74 45.41 -34.11
CA ARG A 260 4.71 45.73 -35.55
C ARG A 260 4.04 47.09 -35.83
N ARG A 261 2.92 47.41 -35.17
CA ARG A 261 2.25 48.72 -35.32
C ARG A 261 3.14 49.85 -34.83
N ASP A 262 3.77 49.69 -33.67
CA ASP A 262 4.66 50.70 -33.10
C ASP A 262 5.88 50.93 -34.02
N ALA A 263 6.44 49.86 -34.60
CA ALA A 263 7.52 49.97 -35.57
C ALA A 263 7.09 50.68 -36.87
N ALA A 264 5.89 50.39 -37.39
CA ALA A 264 5.34 51.09 -38.55
C ALA A 264 5.07 52.57 -38.27
N GLY A 265 4.54 52.88 -37.08
CA GLY A 265 4.35 54.26 -36.58
C GLY A 265 5.67 55.03 -36.51
N ARG A 266 6.73 54.43 -35.94
CA ARG A 266 8.07 55.02 -35.90
C ARG A 266 8.63 55.30 -37.30
N ARG A 267 8.43 54.40 -38.26
CA ARG A 267 8.86 54.60 -39.67
C ARG A 267 8.13 55.74 -40.36
N MET A 268 6.81 55.87 -40.16
CA MET A 268 6.04 56.99 -40.72
C MET A 268 6.47 58.33 -40.11
N ALA A 269 6.68 58.39 -38.79
CA ALA A 269 7.16 59.60 -38.14
C ALA A 269 8.54 60.03 -38.66
N ALA A 270 9.43 59.08 -38.99
CA ALA A 270 10.76 59.36 -39.50
C ALA A 270 10.80 59.89 -40.95
N LYS A 271 9.78 59.60 -41.78
CA LYS A 271 9.70 60.07 -43.17
C LYS A 271 9.26 61.54 -43.29
N GLY A 272 8.59 62.10 -42.27
CA GLY A 272 8.27 63.53 -42.18
C GLY A 272 7.20 64.04 -43.15
N ASP A 273 6.51 63.14 -43.83
CA ASP A 273 5.52 63.34 -44.90
C ASP A 273 4.08 63.51 -44.38
N GLN A 274 3.87 63.54 -43.06
CA GLN A 274 2.56 63.70 -42.41
C GLN A 274 2.60 64.78 -41.30
N PRO A 275 1.48 65.50 -41.04
CA PRO A 275 1.42 66.53 -40.00
C PRO A 275 1.68 65.98 -38.58
N LYS A 276 2.50 66.69 -37.77
CA LYS A 276 2.85 66.29 -36.39
C LYS A 276 1.65 66.05 -35.48
N VAL A 277 0.59 66.85 -35.62
CA VAL A 277 -0.65 66.71 -34.83
C VAL A 277 -1.33 65.38 -35.11
N MET A 278 -1.41 64.99 -36.39
CA MET A 278 -2.00 63.72 -36.80
C MET A 278 -1.19 62.52 -36.27
N LEU A 279 0.14 62.57 -36.38
CA LEU A 279 1.03 61.53 -35.84
C LEU A 279 0.89 61.38 -34.31
N GLY A 280 0.75 62.49 -33.57
CA GLY A 280 0.49 62.48 -32.14
C GLY A 280 -0.87 61.85 -31.77
N THR A 281 -1.93 62.20 -32.50
CA THR A 281 -3.26 61.58 -32.29
C THR A 281 -3.27 60.08 -32.59
N MET A 282 -2.60 59.64 -33.66
CA MET A 282 -2.48 58.22 -34.01
C MET A 282 -1.65 57.45 -32.98
N ALA A 283 -0.56 58.04 -32.48
CA ALA A 283 0.25 57.45 -31.42
C ALA A 283 -0.57 57.25 -30.13
N GLY A 284 -1.32 58.28 -29.70
CA GLY A 284 -2.19 58.17 -28.51
C GLY A 284 -3.29 57.12 -28.64
N TRP A 285 -3.89 56.97 -29.83
CA TRP A 285 -4.86 55.89 -30.09
C TRP A 285 -4.24 54.50 -30.12
N ALA A 286 -3.04 54.36 -30.69
CA ALA A 286 -2.28 53.12 -30.69
C ALA A 286 -1.87 52.70 -29.28
N GLU A 287 -1.48 53.65 -28.43
CA GLU A 287 -1.09 53.43 -27.03
C GLU A 287 -2.29 53.03 -26.17
N ALA A 288 -3.42 53.75 -26.29
CA ALA A 288 -4.65 53.43 -25.56
C ALA A 288 -5.25 52.07 -25.97
N SER A 289 -5.25 51.75 -27.27
CA SER A 289 -5.74 50.46 -27.78
C SER A 289 -4.80 49.30 -27.44
N GLY A 290 -3.49 49.54 -27.49
CA GLY A 290 -2.45 48.59 -27.07
C GLY A 290 -2.56 48.23 -25.59
N ALA A 291 -2.61 49.25 -24.72
CA ALA A 291 -2.73 49.07 -23.28
C ALA A 291 -4.04 48.33 -22.88
N ARG A 292 -5.16 48.62 -23.55
CA ARG A 292 -6.42 47.90 -23.32
C ARG A 292 -6.34 46.44 -23.76
N GLY A 293 -5.78 46.18 -24.95
CA GLY A 293 -5.61 44.83 -25.48
C GLY A 293 -4.66 43.98 -24.64
N GLU A 294 -3.55 44.57 -24.20
CA GLU A 294 -2.56 43.90 -23.33
C GLU A 294 -3.16 43.54 -21.97
N ARG A 295 -3.87 44.46 -21.31
CA ARG A 295 -4.57 44.18 -20.04
C ARG A 295 -5.59 43.04 -20.16
N ILE A 296 -6.33 42.97 -21.26
CA ILE A 296 -7.32 41.90 -21.48
C ILE A 296 -6.61 40.56 -21.68
N ALA A 297 -5.57 40.52 -22.51
CA ALA A 297 -4.79 39.32 -22.77
C ALA A 297 -4.06 38.82 -21.50
N GLU A 298 -3.50 39.75 -20.72
CA GLU A 298 -2.83 39.45 -19.45
C GLU A 298 -3.82 38.90 -18.42
N ARG A 299 -4.98 39.53 -18.22
CA ARG A 299 -6.02 39.00 -17.33
C ARG A 299 -6.48 37.60 -17.74
N LYS A 300 -6.68 37.36 -19.04
CA LYS A 300 -7.06 36.04 -19.56
C LYS A 300 -5.96 35.01 -19.27
N ALA A 301 -4.69 35.34 -19.54
CA ALA A 301 -3.56 34.46 -19.27
C ALA A 301 -3.42 34.11 -17.78
N VAL A 302 -3.59 35.09 -16.88
CA VAL A 302 -3.59 34.88 -15.43
C VAL A 302 -4.73 33.95 -15.02
N ALA A 303 -5.95 34.19 -15.50
CA ALA A 303 -7.11 33.35 -15.20
C ALA A 303 -6.93 31.90 -15.67
N THR A 304 -6.48 31.69 -16.91
CA THR A 304 -6.23 30.33 -17.43
C THR A 304 -5.08 29.63 -16.72
N THR A 305 -4.06 30.38 -16.26
CA THR A 305 -2.95 29.82 -15.48
C THR A 305 -3.40 29.39 -14.09
N ALA A 306 -4.26 30.18 -13.44
CA ALA A 306 -4.88 29.83 -12.17
C ALA A 306 -5.76 28.56 -12.32
N ALA A 307 -6.62 28.53 -13.34
CA ALA A 307 -7.45 27.36 -13.64
C ALA A 307 -6.62 26.10 -13.93
N LEU A 308 -5.52 26.23 -14.69
CA LEU A 308 -4.57 25.14 -14.92
C LEU A 308 -3.92 24.66 -13.63
N THR A 309 -3.54 25.57 -12.74
CA THR A 309 -2.94 25.23 -11.44
C THR A 309 -3.93 24.46 -10.57
N GLU A 310 -5.19 24.90 -10.55
CA GLU A 310 -6.27 24.23 -9.82
C GLU A 310 -6.58 22.84 -10.41
N ALA A 311 -6.72 22.73 -11.74
CA ALA A 311 -6.96 21.45 -12.40
C ALA A 311 -5.81 20.46 -12.15
N ARG A 312 -4.55 20.93 -12.18
CA ARG A 312 -3.37 20.14 -11.81
C ARG A 312 -3.39 19.68 -10.35
N ALA A 313 -3.92 20.50 -9.44
CA ALA A 313 -4.01 20.13 -8.02
C ALA A 313 -5.06 19.05 -7.76
N ARG A 314 -6.09 18.92 -8.61
CA ARG A 314 -7.12 17.86 -8.51
C ARG A 314 -6.67 16.51 -9.07
N VAL A 315 -5.63 16.50 -9.90
CA VAL A 315 -5.07 15.24 -10.43
C VAL A 315 -4.16 14.62 -9.38
N GLU A 316 -4.53 13.44 -8.92
CA GLU A 316 -3.70 12.65 -8.02
C GLU A 316 -2.33 12.39 -8.66
N ARG A 317 -1.26 12.64 -7.92
CA ARG A 317 0.12 12.48 -8.41
C ARG A 317 0.52 11.00 -8.42
N ASP A 318 -0.06 10.22 -9.32
CA ASP A 318 0.37 8.85 -9.57
C ASP A 318 1.62 8.86 -10.47
N ARG A 319 2.78 8.62 -9.87
CA ARG A 319 3.95 8.14 -10.62
C ARG A 319 3.88 6.61 -10.59
N PRO A 320 3.40 5.96 -11.67
CA PRO A 320 3.46 4.50 -11.74
C PRO A 320 4.92 4.08 -11.64
N GLN A 321 5.21 3.14 -10.75
CA GLN A 321 6.50 2.47 -10.73
C GLN A 321 6.45 1.44 -11.86
N THR A 322 6.88 1.83 -13.06
CA THR A 322 7.03 0.92 -14.18
C THR A 322 8.36 0.22 -14.08
N PHE A 323 8.32 -1.10 -13.99
CA PHE A 323 9.48 -1.97 -13.98
C PHE A 323 9.54 -2.71 -15.31
N ASP A 324 10.56 -2.42 -16.11
CA ASP A 324 10.86 -3.21 -17.29
C ASP A 324 11.67 -4.43 -16.85
N LEU A 325 11.02 -5.60 -16.84
CA LEU A 325 11.72 -6.87 -16.69
C LEU A 325 12.35 -7.22 -18.05
N PRO A 326 13.68 -7.34 -18.15
CA PRO A 326 14.33 -7.68 -19.42
C PRO A 326 13.86 -9.05 -19.90
N ALA A 327 13.76 -9.21 -21.22
CA ALA A 327 13.45 -10.51 -21.81
C ALA A 327 14.52 -11.54 -21.41
N SER A 328 14.10 -12.77 -21.12
CA SER A 328 15.01 -13.86 -20.72
C SER A 328 15.98 -14.27 -21.83
N GLY A 329 15.70 -13.91 -23.09
CA GLY A 329 16.49 -14.30 -24.25
C GLY A 329 16.41 -15.80 -24.58
N LEU A 330 15.50 -16.54 -23.94
CA LEU A 330 15.35 -17.98 -24.13
C LEU A 330 14.65 -18.29 -25.48
N PRO A 331 15.21 -19.19 -26.31
CA PRO A 331 14.52 -19.68 -27.50
C PRO A 331 13.21 -20.39 -27.14
N ALA A 332 12.20 -20.25 -28.00
CA ALA A 332 10.97 -21.02 -27.88
C ALA A 332 11.27 -22.53 -27.86
N GLY A 333 10.67 -23.26 -26.92
CA GLY A 333 10.86 -24.72 -26.78
C GLY A 333 12.16 -25.16 -26.10
N ARG A 334 13.08 -24.24 -25.73
CA ARG A 334 14.26 -24.60 -24.92
C ARG A 334 13.80 -25.14 -23.57
N GLN A 335 14.08 -26.40 -23.26
CA GLN A 335 13.79 -26.96 -21.94
C GLN A 335 14.52 -26.16 -20.85
N VAL A 336 13.74 -25.71 -19.86
CA VAL A 336 14.19 -24.90 -18.73
C VAL A 336 14.29 -25.75 -17.48
N LEU A 337 13.24 -26.50 -17.15
CA LEU A 337 13.11 -27.26 -15.91
C LEU A 337 12.44 -28.61 -16.20
N ARG A 338 12.89 -29.68 -15.56
CA ARG A 338 12.23 -30.99 -15.57
C ARG A 338 12.17 -31.54 -14.15
N PHE A 339 11.00 -31.99 -13.74
CA PHE A 339 10.78 -32.83 -12.59
C PHE A 339 10.39 -34.21 -13.12
N ASP A 340 11.17 -35.24 -12.77
CA ASP A 340 10.87 -36.64 -13.09
C ASP A 340 10.58 -37.40 -11.79
N LYS A 341 9.29 -37.69 -11.57
CA LYS A 341 8.75 -38.43 -10.41
C LYS A 341 9.31 -37.97 -9.06
N VAL A 342 9.41 -36.67 -8.86
CA VAL A 342 10.10 -36.07 -7.71
C VAL A 342 9.29 -36.23 -6.42
N GLY A 343 9.94 -36.78 -5.40
CA GLY A 343 9.47 -36.83 -4.02
C GLY A 343 10.36 -36.00 -3.09
N PHE A 344 9.76 -35.45 -2.04
CA PHE A 344 10.50 -34.78 -0.97
C PHE A 344 9.80 -34.90 0.38
N GLY A 345 10.54 -35.29 1.42
CA GLY A 345 10.13 -35.25 2.82
C GLY A 345 11.29 -34.81 3.71
N TRP A 346 10.98 -34.07 4.79
CA TRP A 346 11.97 -33.79 5.82
C TRP A 346 12.29 -35.06 6.62
N PRO A 347 13.52 -35.22 7.13
CA PRO A 347 13.88 -36.36 7.96
C PRO A 347 12.90 -36.55 9.12
N GLY A 348 12.35 -37.77 9.26
CA GLY A 348 11.39 -38.10 10.32
C GLY A 348 9.98 -37.52 10.15
N GLN A 349 9.66 -36.90 9.00
CA GLN A 349 8.33 -36.36 8.71
C GLN A 349 7.69 -37.05 7.51
N ALA A 350 6.36 -36.94 7.41
CA ALA A 350 5.65 -37.41 6.23
C ALA A 350 6.13 -36.68 4.96
N PRO A 351 6.23 -37.38 3.81
CA PRO A 351 6.67 -36.76 2.56
C PRO A 351 5.66 -35.71 2.10
N ILE A 352 6.18 -34.49 1.85
CA ILE A 352 5.44 -33.30 1.43
C ILE A 352 5.07 -33.39 -0.06
N LEU A 353 6.00 -33.85 -0.90
CA LEU A 353 5.80 -34.04 -2.32
C LEU A 353 5.99 -35.52 -2.66
N ARG A 354 5.16 -36.04 -3.57
CA ARG A 354 5.18 -37.45 -3.98
C ARG A 354 4.99 -37.54 -5.50
N GLY A 355 5.96 -38.13 -6.20
CA GLY A 355 5.86 -38.46 -7.62
C GLY A 355 5.54 -37.28 -8.54
N VAL A 356 6.05 -36.08 -8.23
CA VAL A 356 5.79 -34.87 -9.03
C VAL A 356 6.50 -34.97 -10.38
N ASP A 357 5.74 -34.93 -11.49
CA ASP A 357 6.26 -35.03 -12.86
C ASP A 357 5.74 -33.88 -13.72
N PHE A 358 6.64 -33.02 -14.20
CA PHE A 358 6.33 -31.97 -15.17
C PHE A 358 7.59 -31.42 -15.85
N SER A 359 7.43 -30.68 -16.94
CA SER A 359 8.52 -29.96 -17.60
C SER A 359 8.12 -28.53 -17.94
N LEU A 360 9.07 -27.61 -17.88
CA LEU A 360 8.94 -26.22 -18.31
C LEU A 360 9.88 -25.97 -19.52
N ALA A 361 9.39 -25.32 -20.57
CA ALA A 361 10.13 -25.00 -21.78
C ALA A 361 9.85 -23.58 -22.32
N GLY A 362 10.91 -22.92 -22.83
CA GLY A 362 10.85 -21.62 -23.47
C GLY A 362 10.60 -20.44 -22.50
N PRO A 363 10.25 -19.26 -23.03
CA PRO A 363 9.82 -18.13 -22.24
C PRO A 363 8.34 -18.27 -21.85
N GLU A 364 8.01 -19.25 -21.00
CA GLU A 364 6.66 -19.44 -20.49
C GLU A 364 6.51 -18.96 -19.04
N ARG A 365 5.26 -18.66 -18.66
CA ARG A 365 4.90 -18.21 -17.32
C ARG A 365 4.01 -19.27 -16.68
N ALA A 366 4.52 -19.93 -15.65
CA ALA A 366 3.78 -20.91 -14.88
C ALA A 366 3.46 -20.37 -13.47
N SER A 367 2.26 -20.64 -12.98
CA SER A 367 1.84 -20.32 -11.61
C SER A 367 1.69 -21.59 -10.79
N VAL A 368 2.29 -21.63 -9.60
CA VAL A 368 2.10 -22.73 -8.63
C VAL A 368 1.04 -22.31 -7.62
N VAL A 369 -0.10 -22.99 -7.64
CA VAL A 369 -1.24 -22.72 -6.74
C VAL A 369 -1.48 -23.89 -5.79
N GLY A 370 -2.02 -23.61 -4.61
CA GLY A 370 -2.33 -24.62 -3.61
C GLY A 370 -2.45 -24.04 -2.20
N ARG A 371 -2.93 -24.85 -1.27
CA ARG A 371 -3.10 -24.48 0.15
C ARG A 371 -1.74 -24.16 0.79
N ASN A 372 -1.75 -23.40 1.87
CA ASN A 372 -0.55 -23.23 2.68
C ASN A 372 -0.12 -24.59 3.27
N GLY A 373 1.18 -24.82 3.34
CA GLY A 373 1.73 -26.13 3.73
C GLY A 373 1.74 -27.21 2.63
N ALA A 374 1.13 -26.98 1.46
CA ALA A 374 1.11 -27.95 0.36
C ALA A 374 2.47 -28.17 -0.36
N GLY A 375 3.56 -27.60 0.16
CA GLY A 375 4.90 -27.78 -0.43
C GLY A 375 5.28 -26.84 -1.57
N LYS A 376 4.55 -25.74 -1.82
CA LYS A 376 4.85 -24.77 -2.89
C LYS A 376 6.29 -24.22 -2.80
N SER A 377 6.69 -23.75 -1.63
CA SER A 377 8.05 -23.22 -1.40
C SER A 377 9.11 -24.33 -1.51
N THR A 378 8.77 -25.55 -1.09
CA THR A 378 9.62 -26.73 -1.27
C THR A 378 9.84 -27.04 -2.75
N LEU A 379 8.78 -26.99 -3.57
CA LEU A 379 8.85 -27.19 -5.01
C LEU A 379 9.75 -26.14 -5.67
N LEU A 380 9.63 -24.87 -5.31
CA LEU A 380 10.49 -23.80 -5.84
C LEU A 380 11.96 -23.99 -5.43
N ARG A 381 12.22 -24.40 -4.17
CA ARG A 381 13.58 -24.69 -3.68
C ARG A 381 14.20 -25.91 -4.36
N LEU A 382 13.41 -26.94 -4.66
CA LEU A 382 13.84 -28.07 -5.48
C LEU A 382 14.16 -27.62 -6.91
N ALA A 383 13.28 -26.82 -7.51
CA ALA A 383 13.45 -26.30 -8.87
C ALA A 383 14.70 -25.42 -9.03
N SER A 384 15.05 -24.66 -8.00
CA SER A 384 16.25 -23.80 -7.98
C SER A 384 17.52 -24.53 -7.51
N GLY A 385 17.44 -25.82 -7.16
CA GLY A 385 18.56 -26.61 -6.67
C GLY A 385 19.00 -26.31 -5.22
N LEU A 386 18.20 -25.55 -4.46
CA LEU A 386 18.45 -25.27 -3.03
C LEU A 386 18.11 -26.47 -2.13
N LEU A 387 17.22 -27.34 -2.59
CA LEU A 387 16.94 -28.64 -1.98
C LEU A 387 17.26 -29.74 -2.97
N ARG A 388 17.70 -30.89 -2.45
CA ARG A 388 17.80 -32.13 -3.23
C ARG A 388 16.53 -32.96 -3.04
N PRO A 389 15.98 -33.54 -4.12
CA PRO A 389 14.84 -34.43 -3.98
C PRO A 389 15.22 -35.67 -3.16
N THR A 390 14.29 -36.22 -2.40
CA THR A 390 14.48 -37.51 -1.71
C THR A 390 14.26 -38.69 -2.66
N GLU A 391 13.42 -38.48 -3.68
CA GLU A 391 13.13 -39.44 -4.75
C GLU A 391 13.01 -38.71 -6.09
N GLY A 392 13.35 -39.37 -7.20
CA GLY A 392 13.29 -38.78 -8.53
C GLY A 392 14.42 -37.77 -8.82
N GLU A 393 14.29 -37.05 -9.93
CA GLU A 393 15.32 -36.12 -10.41
C GLU A 393 14.74 -34.76 -10.80
N VAL A 394 15.48 -33.69 -10.45
CA VAL A 394 15.19 -32.32 -10.90
C VAL A 394 16.34 -31.83 -11.77
N THR A 395 16.03 -31.45 -13.01
CA THR A 395 17.01 -30.90 -13.94
C THR A 395 16.65 -29.44 -14.26
N LEU A 396 17.55 -28.51 -13.92
CA LEU A 396 17.46 -27.10 -14.32
C LEU A 396 18.54 -26.81 -15.36
N SER A 397 18.13 -26.47 -16.59
CA SER A 397 19.03 -26.38 -17.76
C SER A 397 19.43 -24.95 -18.14
N VAL A 398 19.07 -23.97 -17.31
CA VAL A 398 19.31 -22.54 -17.53
C VAL A 398 19.67 -21.85 -16.20
N ARG A 399 20.20 -20.62 -16.27
CA ARG A 399 20.36 -19.80 -15.07
C ARG A 399 18.99 -19.39 -14.53
N ALA A 400 18.80 -19.53 -13.22
CA ALA A 400 17.60 -19.12 -12.53
C ALA A 400 17.95 -18.26 -11.31
N ALA A 401 17.03 -17.40 -10.92
CA ALA A 401 17.07 -16.67 -9.65
C ALA A 401 15.78 -16.96 -8.90
N LEU A 402 15.87 -17.22 -7.60
CA LEU A 402 14.73 -17.39 -6.72
C LEU A 402 14.56 -16.11 -5.91
N LEU A 403 13.39 -15.48 -6.03
CA LEU A 403 12.94 -14.48 -5.07
C LEU A 403 12.12 -15.21 -4.00
N ASP A 404 12.66 -15.26 -2.79
CA ASP A 404 12.03 -15.92 -1.66
C ASP A 404 11.06 -14.97 -0.92
N GLN A 405 10.23 -15.53 -0.04
CA GLN A 405 9.22 -14.74 0.69
C GLN A 405 9.80 -13.89 1.84
N ARG A 406 11.02 -14.20 2.31
CA ARG A 406 11.65 -13.52 3.45
C ARG A 406 12.75 -12.56 3.01
N THR A 407 12.91 -12.37 1.70
CA THR A 407 14.02 -11.59 1.14
C THR A 407 15.37 -12.03 1.70
N ASP A 408 15.56 -13.35 1.93
CA ASP A 408 16.79 -13.97 2.45
C ASP A 408 18.01 -13.65 1.55
N LEU A 409 17.77 -13.18 0.32
CA LEU A 409 18.78 -12.66 -0.59
C LEU A 409 19.46 -11.37 -0.08
N LEU A 410 18.82 -10.61 0.80
CA LEU A 410 19.30 -9.35 1.34
C LEU A 410 20.01 -9.56 2.68
N ASP A 411 21.12 -8.87 2.85
CA ASP A 411 21.84 -8.77 4.11
C ASP A 411 21.31 -7.58 4.90
N GLU A 412 20.68 -7.84 6.04
CA GLU A 412 20.09 -6.83 6.91
C GLU A 412 21.13 -5.85 7.47
N SER A 413 22.41 -6.25 7.53
CA SER A 413 23.51 -5.40 7.99
C SER A 413 23.99 -4.39 6.93
N LEU A 414 23.53 -4.54 5.68
CA LEU A 414 23.95 -3.71 4.55
C LEU A 414 22.81 -2.77 4.11
N SER A 415 23.19 -1.64 3.54
CA SER A 415 22.25 -0.74 2.89
C SER A 415 21.61 -1.36 1.65
N VAL A 416 20.50 -0.79 1.20
CA VAL A 416 19.85 -1.18 -0.08
C VAL A 416 20.85 -1.09 -1.25
N LEU A 417 21.70 -0.06 -1.28
CA LEU A 417 22.74 0.13 -2.29
C LEU A 417 23.85 -0.93 -2.22
N GLU A 418 24.32 -1.25 -1.03
CA GLU A 418 25.35 -2.27 -0.83
C GLU A 418 24.85 -3.66 -1.20
N ASN A 419 23.62 -4.01 -0.80
CA ASN A 419 22.97 -5.24 -1.23
C ASN A 419 22.85 -5.33 -2.76
N PHE A 420 22.44 -4.25 -3.41
CA PHE A 420 22.34 -4.22 -4.87
C PHE A 420 23.70 -4.48 -5.53
N ARG A 421 24.76 -3.82 -5.06
CA ARG A 421 26.11 -3.96 -5.62
C ARG A 421 26.72 -5.33 -5.32
N ARG A 422 26.41 -5.93 -4.17
CA ARG A 422 26.82 -7.30 -3.83
C ARG A 422 26.30 -8.31 -4.85
N LEU A 423 25.03 -8.16 -5.25
CA LEU A 423 24.37 -9.04 -6.23
C LEU A 423 24.70 -8.66 -7.69
N ASN A 424 25.14 -7.42 -7.92
CA ASN A 424 25.49 -6.88 -9.23
C ASN A 424 26.89 -6.24 -9.20
N PRO A 425 27.96 -7.04 -9.06
CA PRO A 425 29.32 -6.52 -8.87
C PRO A 425 29.83 -5.68 -10.05
N ASN A 426 29.24 -5.85 -11.24
CA ASN A 426 29.58 -5.10 -12.45
C ASN A 426 28.86 -3.74 -12.55
N ALA A 427 27.93 -3.42 -11.64
CA ALA A 427 27.25 -2.14 -11.63
C ALA A 427 28.09 -1.08 -10.90
N ASP A 428 28.42 0.01 -11.59
CA ASP A 428 29.03 1.17 -10.95
C ASP A 428 28.04 1.91 -10.02
N GLY A 429 28.53 2.86 -9.23
CA GLY A 429 27.71 3.56 -8.24
C GLY A 429 26.54 4.35 -8.84
N ASN A 430 26.71 4.89 -10.06
CA ASN A 430 25.67 5.65 -10.73
C ASN A 430 24.61 4.73 -11.34
N ALA A 431 25.02 3.62 -11.95
CA ALA A 431 24.13 2.59 -12.48
C ALA A 431 23.32 1.94 -11.36
N ALA A 432 23.94 1.66 -10.20
CA ALA A 432 23.25 1.12 -9.03
C ALA A 432 22.19 2.10 -8.49
N ARG A 433 22.55 3.38 -8.28
CA ARG A 433 21.58 4.40 -7.83
C ARG A 433 20.48 4.66 -8.87
N ALA A 434 20.80 4.62 -10.16
CA ALA A 434 19.81 4.76 -11.22
C ALA A 434 18.82 3.57 -11.25
N ALA A 435 19.33 2.34 -11.07
CA ALA A 435 18.50 1.15 -10.94
C ALA A 435 17.58 1.26 -9.71
N LEU A 436 18.12 1.57 -8.53
CA LEU A 436 17.36 1.74 -7.29
C LEU A 436 16.33 2.88 -7.35
N ALA A 437 16.65 3.97 -8.05
CA ALA A 437 15.72 5.07 -8.27
C ALA A 437 14.48 4.67 -9.09
N ARG A 438 14.60 3.66 -9.97
CA ARG A 438 13.44 3.05 -10.67
C ARG A 438 12.53 2.31 -9.69
N PHE A 439 13.10 1.71 -8.64
CA PHE A 439 12.40 1.10 -7.51
C PHE A 439 12.04 2.10 -6.39
N ALA A 440 12.07 3.40 -6.68
CA ALA A 440 11.76 4.49 -5.75
C ALA A 440 12.67 4.62 -4.52
N PHE A 441 13.77 3.88 -4.44
CA PHE A 441 14.85 4.10 -3.48
C PHE A 441 15.76 5.22 -4.01
N ARG A 442 15.38 6.47 -3.70
CA ARG A 442 16.10 7.67 -4.17
C ARG A 442 16.88 8.31 -3.03
N ASN A 443 18.00 8.95 -3.37
CA ASN A 443 18.84 9.69 -2.43
C ASN A 443 19.20 8.81 -1.21
N VAL A 444 19.03 9.34 0.00
CA VAL A 444 19.28 8.67 1.28
C VAL A 444 18.50 7.37 1.47
N ALA A 445 17.38 7.15 0.78
CA ALA A 445 16.64 5.89 0.88
C ALA A 445 17.43 4.70 0.29
N ALA A 446 18.37 4.94 -0.63
CA ALA A 446 19.26 3.90 -1.13
C ALA A 446 20.36 3.53 -0.10
N ASP A 447 20.65 4.45 0.82
CA ASP A 447 21.67 4.30 1.86
C ASP A 447 21.07 3.79 3.19
N GLN A 448 19.75 3.55 3.25
CA GLN A 448 19.09 2.94 4.40
C GLN A 448 19.43 1.45 4.50
N LEU A 449 19.60 0.97 5.75
CA LEU A 449 19.70 -0.46 6.06
C LEU A 449 18.38 -1.17 5.70
N VAL A 450 18.47 -2.45 5.36
CA VAL A 450 17.30 -3.27 4.97
C VAL A 450 16.40 -3.64 6.17
N ALA A 451 16.89 -3.44 7.40
CA ALA A 451 16.24 -3.81 8.66
C ALA A 451 14.85 -3.19 8.90
#